data_AF-A0A151JW36-F1
#
_entry.id   AF-A0A151JW36-F1
#
_cell.length_a   1.000
_cell.length_b   1.000
_cell.length_c   1.000
_cell.angle_alpha   90.00
_cell.angle_beta   90.00
_cell.angle_gamma   90.00
#
_symmetry.space_group_name_H-M   'P 1'
#
loop_
_entity.id
_entity.type
_entity.pdbx_description
1 polymer ?
#
loop_
_entity_poly.entity_id
_entity_poly.type
_entity_poly.pdbx_seq_one_letter_code
_entity_poly.pdbx_strand_id
1 'polypeptide(L)'
;MQHQLRQNPTSFVDGESKEIAVPQNSDNTLSSNNTTQTVTKARGGKCTERHYGDTYGLSEKREDRKTYVNAIKIRILDASLLVRRAKISPGVLLAHARMLSKTTAKYPLTRVEVKTFTIHAGVVGESIDNAILGQLPKRIIVGFVDNKAFNGDRKLNPFNFKNYGINFFSLYADGMQIPSRPIQPNFSKNDPLYVEAYHTLFSGTGIHFLNEGNSISRDDYANGYTLFAFDLTPDLSANCAGHWNLVKHGSLRLEVRFEKALSATINCIVYAEFDNVLEIDSSRQVIVDFSG
;
A
#
# COMPACT_ATOMS: atom_id res chain seq x y z
N MET A 1 9.24 -42.47 36.94
CA MET A 1 8.25 -41.52 36.39
C MET A 1 7.79 -40.64 37.56
N GLN A 2 8.30 -39.43 37.82
CA GLN A 2 8.76 -38.35 36.91
C GLN A 2 7.68 -38.01 35.86
N HIS A 3 7.23 -36.76 35.68
CA HIS A 3 7.65 -35.49 36.29
C HIS A 3 6.60 -34.37 36.03
N GLN A 4 6.76 -33.19 36.69
CA GLN A 4 6.19 -31.86 36.34
C GLN A 4 4.72 -31.57 36.73
N LEU A 5 4.30 -30.33 37.06
CA LEU A 5 5.03 -29.07 37.32
C LEU A 5 4.22 -28.18 38.29
N ARG A 6 4.90 -27.42 39.17
CA ARG A 6 4.29 -26.41 40.07
C ARG A 6 4.73 -25.00 39.62
N GLN A 7 3.87 -24.00 39.77
CA GLN A 7 4.11 -22.65 39.24
C GLN A 7 4.85 -21.70 40.22
N ASN A 8 5.52 -20.69 39.62
CA ASN A 8 5.94 -19.38 40.18
C ASN A 8 7.08 -19.35 41.23
N PRO A 9 7.75 -18.18 41.42
CA PRO A 9 8.18 -17.19 40.42
C PRO A 9 9.65 -16.72 40.63
N THR A 10 10.23 -15.96 39.69
CA THR A 10 11.44 -15.14 39.97
C THR A 10 11.36 -13.74 39.36
N SER A 11 11.64 -12.77 40.22
CA SER A 11 11.70 -11.32 40.03
C SER A 11 12.60 -10.84 38.90
N PHE A 12 12.20 -9.74 38.26
CA PHE A 12 13.14 -8.73 37.76
C PHE A 12 13.32 -7.64 38.83
N VAL A 13 14.56 -7.20 39.02
CA VAL A 13 14.96 -6.25 40.07
C VAL A 13 15.01 -4.84 39.49
N ASP A 14 14.44 -3.87 40.19
CA ASP A 14 14.52 -2.46 39.84
C ASP A 14 15.96 -1.94 39.91
N GLY A 15 16.42 -1.32 38.82
CA GLY A 15 17.69 -0.60 38.77
C GLY A 15 17.47 0.91 38.83
N GLU A 16 17.77 1.52 39.98
CA GLU A 16 17.67 2.97 40.18
C GLU A 16 18.49 3.74 39.13
N SER A 17 17.82 4.62 38.39
CA SER A 17 18.47 5.64 37.57
C SER A 17 18.56 6.93 38.39
N LYS A 18 19.77 7.30 38.84
CA LYS A 18 19.98 8.53 39.62
C LYS A 18 19.74 9.77 38.76
N GLU A 19 18.78 10.60 39.15
CA GLU A 19 18.67 11.98 38.66
C GLU A 19 19.86 12.81 39.13
N ILE A 20 20.43 13.60 38.23
CA ILE A 20 21.38 14.68 38.57
C ILE A 20 20.62 15.99 38.38
N ALA A 21 20.27 16.62 39.49
CA ALA A 21 19.66 17.95 39.48
C ALA A 21 20.74 19.04 39.38
N VAL A 22 20.54 20.01 38.50
CA VAL A 22 21.27 21.28 38.46
C VAL A 22 20.23 22.41 38.55
N PRO A 23 20.32 23.33 39.54
CA PRO A 23 19.21 24.24 39.84
C PRO A 23 19.36 25.67 39.27
N GLN A 24 18.20 26.30 39.01
CA GLN A 24 17.98 27.75 38.75
C GLN A 24 18.54 28.30 37.41
N ASN A 25 17.99 29.32 36.73
CA ASN A 25 16.74 30.11 36.81
C ASN A 25 16.56 30.83 35.42
N SER A 26 15.48 31.52 35.03
CA SER A 26 14.14 31.84 35.61
C SER A 26 13.17 32.25 34.48
N ASP A 27 11.90 32.52 34.81
CA ASP A 27 10.89 33.31 34.09
C ASP A 27 10.79 33.22 32.54
N ASN A 28 9.83 32.42 32.06
CA ASN A 28 8.86 32.88 31.07
C ASN A 28 7.65 31.94 30.95
N THR A 29 6.46 32.51 30.76
CA THR A 29 5.19 31.78 30.64
C THR A 29 4.99 31.21 29.23
N LEU A 30 5.19 29.90 29.07
CA LEU A 30 4.71 29.11 27.93
C LEU A 30 4.59 27.63 28.35
N SER A 31 3.52 26.94 27.95
CA SER A 31 3.26 25.55 28.35
C SER A 31 4.22 24.57 27.66
N SER A 32 5.22 24.11 28.41
CA SER A 32 6.25 23.18 27.91
C SER A 32 5.74 21.75 27.78
N ASN A 33 5.48 21.32 26.54
CA ASN A 33 5.17 19.93 26.22
C ASN A 33 6.43 19.04 26.29
N ASN A 34 6.72 18.53 27.50
CA ASN A 34 7.84 17.62 27.75
C ASN A 34 7.72 16.32 26.92
N THR A 35 8.46 16.26 25.82
CA THR A 35 8.54 15.10 24.92
C THR A 35 9.61 14.12 25.45
N THR A 36 9.19 12.93 25.86
CA THR A 36 10.11 11.85 26.25
C THR A 36 10.25 10.87 25.08
N GLN A 37 11.47 10.66 24.60
CA GLN A 37 11.78 9.62 23.60
C GLN A 37 12.08 8.30 24.33
N THR A 38 11.52 7.19 23.85
CA THR A 38 11.82 5.83 24.34
C THR A 38 12.48 5.02 23.23
N VAL A 39 13.69 4.53 23.48
CA VAL A 39 14.47 3.76 22.49
C VAL A 39 14.31 2.27 22.75
N THR A 40 13.68 1.56 21.81
CA THR A 40 13.61 0.09 21.83
C THR A 40 14.60 -0.48 20.81
N LYS A 41 15.75 -0.97 21.28
CA LYS A 41 16.71 -1.68 20.41
C LYS A 41 16.30 -3.14 20.22
N ALA A 42 15.83 -3.48 19.03
CA ALA A 42 15.78 -4.88 18.59
C ALA A 42 17.21 -5.35 18.26
N ARG A 43 17.71 -6.40 18.93
CA ARG A 43 18.98 -7.04 18.52
C ARG A 43 18.73 -7.88 17.28
N GLY A 44 19.46 -7.61 16.20
CA GLY A 44 19.25 -8.26 14.91
C GLY A 44 19.37 -9.78 14.96
N GLY A 45 18.26 -10.48 14.65
CA GLY A 45 18.30 -11.88 14.23
C GLY A 45 18.91 -12.00 12.83
N LYS A 46 19.54 -13.14 12.52
CA LYS A 46 20.14 -13.39 11.21
C LYS A 46 19.09 -13.37 10.09
N CYS A 47 19.01 -12.29 9.32
CA CYS A 47 18.22 -12.24 8.09
C CYS A 47 19.08 -12.75 6.92
N THR A 48 18.58 -13.73 6.16
CA THR A 48 19.31 -14.35 5.05
C THR A 48 19.26 -13.51 3.77
N GLU A 49 20.43 -13.29 3.18
CA GLU A 49 20.71 -12.31 2.12
C GLU A 49 19.98 -12.56 0.78
N ARG A 50 19.61 -11.49 0.06
CA ARG A 50 19.29 -11.51 -1.38
C ARG A 50 19.85 -10.24 -2.07
N HIS A 51 20.32 -10.39 -3.31
CA HIS A 51 21.05 -9.37 -4.05
C HIS A 51 20.17 -8.62 -5.06
N TYR A 52 20.53 -7.36 -5.32
CA TYR A 52 19.89 -6.44 -6.29
C TYR A 52 20.94 -5.85 -7.23
N GLY A 53 20.50 -5.31 -8.38
CA GLY A 53 21.35 -4.54 -9.28
C GLY A 53 20.62 -4.15 -10.58
N ASP A 54 20.35 -2.86 -10.75
CA ASP A 54 19.70 -2.31 -11.94
C ASP A 54 20.73 -1.90 -13.01
N THR A 55 20.36 -2.02 -14.28
CA THR A 55 21.16 -1.49 -15.41
C THR A 55 20.29 -0.64 -16.33
N TYR A 56 20.49 0.68 -16.27
CA TYR A 56 19.98 1.61 -17.28
C TYR A 56 20.90 1.58 -18.50
N GLY A 57 20.33 1.32 -19.68
CA GLY A 57 21.07 1.25 -20.94
C GLY A 57 21.15 2.59 -21.65
N LEU A 58 22.33 3.20 -21.68
CA LEU A 58 22.70 4.20 -22.68
C LEU A 58 23.72 3.57 -23.64
N SER A 59 23.44 3.67 -24.94
CA SER A 59 24.22 2.99 -25.98
C SER A 59 25.41 3.82 -26.45
N GLU A 60 26.63 3.30 -26.28
CA GLU A 60 27.79 3.74 -27.06
C GLU A 60 28.70 2.55 -27.40
N LYS A 61 29.14 2.47 -28.66
CA LYS A 61 30.08 1.44 -29.13
C LYS A 61 31.52 1.82 -28.79
N ARG A 62 32.26 0.94 -28.10
CA ARG A 62 33.72 0.72 -28.28
C ARG A 62 34.25 -0.43 -27.39
N GLU A 63 35.17 -1.18 -27.99
CA GLU A 63 35.98 -2.32 -27.53
C GLU A 63 35.97 -2.77 -26.05
N ASP A 64 35.80 -4.10 -25.89
CA ASP A 64 36.48 -5.00 -24.95
C ASP A 64 36.64 -4.57 -23.48
N ARG A 65 35.65 -3.86 -22.93
CA ARG A 65 35.51 -3.74 -21.47
C ARG A 65 34.83 -4.97 -20.88
N LYS A 66 35.60 -5.77 -20.13
CA LYS A 66 35.08 -6.82 -19.24
C LYS A 66 33.98 -6.24 -18.35
N THR A 67 32.75 -6.73 -18.49
CA THR A 67 31.60 -6.27 -17.72
C THR A 67 31.70 -6.76 -16.28
N TYR A 68 32.20 -5.91 -15.38
CA TYR A 68 32.16 -6.17 -13.94
C TYR A 68 30.72 -6.04 -13.44
N VAL A 69 29.98 -7.15 -13.45
CA VAL A 69 28.70 -7.26 -12.74
C VAL A 69 29.00 -7.27 -11.24
N ASN A 70 29.21 -6.09 -10.67
CA ASN A 70 29.41 -5.92 -9.23
C ASN A 70 28.14 -6.36 -8.52
N ALA A 71 28.18 -7.53 -7.88
CA ALA A 71 27.10 -8.04 -7.05
C ALA A 71 26.90 -7.09 -5.85
N ILE A 72 25.88 -6.22 -5.92
CA ILE A 72 25.62 -5.25 -4.86
C ILE A 72 25.17 -6.01 -3.62
N LYS A 73 26.05 -6.03 -2.61
CA LYS A 73 25.76 -6.62 -1.31
C LYS A 73 25.14 -5.56 -0.40
N ILE A 74 23.82 -5.45 -0.46
CA ILE A 74 23.06 -4.68 0.53
C ILE A 74 23.21 -5.41 1.88
N ARG A 75 23.91 -4.78 2.82
CA ARG A 75 24.07 -5.27 4.19
C ARG A 75 23.43 -4.27 5.14
N ILE A 76 22.23 -4.59 5.62
CA ILE A 76 21.57 -3.85 6.71
C ILE A 76 22.44 -4.03 7.96
N LEU A 77 23.06 -2.96 8.44
CA LEU A 77 23.97 -2.97 9.58
C LEU A 77 23.22 -2.86 10.91
N ASP A 78 22.26 -1.93 10.94
CA ASP A 78 21.34 -1.67 12.06
C ASP A 78 20.03 -1.14 11.46
N ALA A 79 18.92 -1.33 12.17
CA ALA A 79 17.60 -0.81 11.81
C ALA A 79 16.87 -0.43 13.10
N SER A 80 16.70 0.87 13.34
CA SER A 80 16.08 1.42 14.54
C SER A 80 14.80 2.18 14.19
N LEU A 81 13.71 1.85 14.86
CA LEU A 81 12.43 2.56 14.74
C LEU A 81 12.26 3.52 15.94
N LEU A 82 12.13 4.81 15.66
CA LEU A 82 11.88 5.84 16.66
C LEU A 82 10.41 6.26 16.59
N VAL A 83 9.64 5.99 17.65
CA VAL A 83 8.21 6.35 17.74
C VAL A 83 8.01 7.42 18.81
N ARG A 84 7.35 8.52 18.45
CA ARG A 84 7.02 9.60 19.40
C ARG A 84 5.78 9.21 20.22
N ARG A 85 5.93 9.12 21.54
CA ARG A 85 4.79 8.96 22.47
C ARG A 85 4.34 10.33 22.98
N ALA A 86 3.06 10.65 22.82
CA ALA A 86 2.44 11.81 23.46
C ALA A 86 2.06 11.49 24.91
N LYS A 87 2.25 12.45 25.82
CA LYS A 87 1.69 12.43 27.18
C LYS A 87 0.46 13.33 27.20
N ILE A 88 -0.69 12.79 27.59
CA ILE A 88 -1.97 13.50 27.64
C ILE A 88 -2.22 13.98 29.07
N SER A 89 -2.82 15.16 29.24
CA SER A 89 -3.10 15.70 30.58
C SER A 89 -4.16 14.86 31.32
N PRO A 90 -4.08 14.72 32.67
CA PRO A 90 -5.01 13.87 33.43
C PRO A 90 -6.48 14.27 33.27
N GLY A 91 -6.78 15.56 33.13
CA GLY A 91 -8.16 16.05 32.91
C GLY A 91 -8.77 15.56 31.59
N VAL A 92 -7.98 15.51 30.51
CA VAL A 92 -8.43 15.01 29.20
C VAL A 92 -8.62 13.49 29.25
N LEU A 93 -7.74 12.75 29.94
CA LEU A 93 -7.92 11.31 30.15
C LEU A 93 -9.22 10.98 30.91
N LEU A 94 -9.53 11.74 31.96
CA LEU A 94 -10.78 11.58 32.72
C LEU A 94 -12.02 11.96 31.88
N ALA A 95 -11.93 13.02 31.07
CA ALA A 95 -13.00 13.40 30.15
C ALA A 95 -13.30 12.28 29.13
N HIS A 96 -12.26 11.72 28.48
CA HIS A 96 -12.42 10.61 27.56
C HIS A 96 -12.99 9.35 28.23
N ALA A 97 -12.59 9.04 29.48
CA ALA A 97 -13.18 7.92 30.22
C ALA A 97 -14.70 8.10 30.45
N ARG A 98 -15.15 9.32 30.78
CA ARG A 98 -16.58 9.68 30.94
C ARG A 98 -17.36 9.73 29.62
N MET A 99 -16.70 9.96 28.49
CA MET A 99 -17.31 9.86 27.17
C MET A 99 -17.48 8.41 26.74
N LEU A 100 -16.44 7.58 26.92
CA LEU A 100 -16.44 6.18 26.55
C LEU A 100 -17.46 5.34 27.33
N SER A 101 -17.81 5.73 28.56
CA SER A 101 -18.92 5.11 29.30
C SER A 101 -20.32 5.42 28.74
N LYS A 102 -20.43 6.29 27.72
CA LYS A 102 -21.69 6.65 27.04
C LYS A 102 -21.73 6.20 25.59
N THR A 103 -20.62 6.36 24.87
CA THR A 103 -20.50 6.11 23.42
C THR A 103 -19.12 5.59 23.08
N THR A 104 -19.01 4.64 22.16
CA THR A 104 -17.73 4.21 21.58
C THR A 104 -17.02 5.38 20.91
N ALA A 105 -15.68 5.40 20.96
CA ALA A 105 -14.88 6.32 20.15
C ALA A 105 -14.71 5.69 18.76
N LYS A 106 -15.14 6.40 17.71
CA LYS A 106 -15.10 5.92 16.32
C LYS A 106 -13.96 6.60 15.56
N TYR A 107 -13.18 5.81 14.84
CA TYR A 107 -12.03 6.24 14.06
C TYR A 107 -12.21 5.75 12.61
N PRO A 108 -12.46 6.66 11.66
CA PRO A 108 -12.47 6.33 10.25
C PRO A 108 -11.09 5.82 9.79
N LEU A 109 -11.08 4.74 9.02
CA LEU A 109 -9.89 4.06 8.52
C LEU A 109 -10.05 3.78 7.03
N THR A 110 -9.05 4.13 6.23
CA THR A 110 -8.92 3.57 4.87
C THR A 110 -8.16 2.25 4.97
N ARG A 111 -8.87 1.13 4.82
CA ARG A 111 -8.30 -0.22 4.78
C ARG A 111 -7.79 -0.49 3.37
N VAL A 112 -6.59 -1.06 3.25
CA VAL A 112 -6.01 -1.47 1.97
C VAL A 112 -5.98 -2.99 1.89
N GLU A 113 -6.43 -3.55 0.78
CA GLU A 113 -6.30 -4.96 0.45
C GLU A 113 -5.60 -5.10 -0.92
N VAL A 114 -4.66 -6.04 -1.03
CA VAL A 114 -4.00 -6.35 -2.30
C VAL A 114 -4.25 -7.80 -2.64
N LYS A 115 -4.95 -8.04 -3.76
CA LYS A 115 -5.17 -9.36 -4.33
C LYS A 115 -4.30 -9.54 -5.57
N THR A 116 -4.00 -10.80 -5.90
CA THR A 116 -3.22 -11.15 -7.09
C THR A 116 -3.87 -12.33 -7.81
N PHE A 117 -4.05 -12.19 -9.12
CA PHE A 117 -4.62 -13.21 -10.00
C PHE A 117 -3.58 -13.59 -11.06
N THR A 118 -3.38 -14.88 -11.30
CA THR A 118 -2.43 -15.37 -12.30
C THR A 118 -3.15 -15.52 -13.65
N ILE A 119 -2.62 -14.90 -14.71
CA ILE A 119 -3.13 -15.02 -16.08
C ILE A 119 -2.09 -15.78 -16.91
N HIS A 120 -2.52 -16.88 -17.53
CA HIS A 120 -1.61 -17.82 -18.20
C HIS A 120 -1.15 -17.33 -19.58
N ALA A 121 0.03 -17.78 -20.00
CA ALA A 121 0.52 -17.61 -21.37
C ALA A 121 -0.44 -18.24 -22.40
N GLY A 122 -0.48 -17.70 -23.62
CA GLY A 122 -1.36 -18.14 -24.71
C GLY A 122 -2.74 -17.51 -24.72
N VAL A 123 -3.15 -16.84 -23.64
CA VAL A 123 -4.46 -16.19 -23.50
C VAL A 123 -4.48 -14.83 -24.19
N VAL A 124 -5.60 -14.49 -24.86
CA VAL A 124 -5.85 -13.21 -25.56
C VAL A 124 -6.76 -12.27 -24.74
N GLY A 125 -7.47 -12.80 -23.75
CA GLY A 125 -8.21 -11.99 -22.78
C GLY A 125 -8.72 -12.84 -21.62
N GLU A 126 -8.87 -12.22 -20.45
CA GLU A 126 -9.20 -12.87 -19.18
C GLU A 126 -10.37 -12.14 -18.50
N SER A 127 -11.24 -12.91 -17.84
CA SER A 127 -12.32 -12.40 -17.00
C SER A 127 -12.12 -12.87 -15.57
N ILE A 128 -11.72 -11.94 -14.70
CA ILE A 128 -11.54 -12.21 -13.27
C ILE A 128 -12.85 -11.88 -12.56
N ASP A 129 -13.71 -12.89 -12.46
CA ASP A 129 -14.97 -12.81 -11.73
C ASP A 129 -14.72 -12.79 -10.21
N ASN A 130 -15.53 -12.04 -9.47
CA ASN A 130 -15.39 -11.89 -8.01
C ASN A 130 -13.99 -11.45 -7.54
N ALA A 131 -13.30 -10.61 -8.33
CA ALA A 131 -12.04 -9.99 -7.96
C ALA A 131 -12.14 -9.37 -6.55
N ILE A 132 -13.21 -8.61 -6.29
CA ILE A 132 -13.70 -8.31 -4.94
C ILE A 132 -15.10 -8.93 -4.78
N LEU A 133 -15.40 -9.43 -3.59
CA LEU A 133 -16.70 -9.92 -3.17
C LEU A 133 -16.93 -9.49 -1.73
N GLY A 134 -18.13 -8.99 -1.40
CA GLY A 134 -18.43 -8.39 -0.10
C GLY A 134 -18.45 -6.88 -0.20
N GLN A 135 -17.74 -6.17 0.68
CA GLN A 135 -17.65 -4.70 0.61
C GLN A 135 -17.04 -4.29 -0.74
N LEU A 136 -17.62 -3.29 -1.42
CA LEU A 136 -17.02 -2.69 -2.61
C LEU A 136 -15.99 -1.62 -2.19
N PRO A 137 -14.81 -1.55 -2.85
CA PRO A 137 -13.82 -0.54 -2.53
C PRO A 137 -14.25 0.84 -3.05
N LYS A 138 -13.77 1.91 -2.41
CA LYS A 138 -13.91 3.29 -2.91
C LYS A 138 -12.95 3.57 -4.07
N ARG A 139 -11.80 2.91 -4.08
CA ARG A 139 -10.76 3.05 -5.11
C ARG A 139 -10.16 1.70 -5.44
N ILE A 140 -9.91 1.46 -6.72
CA ILE A 140 -9.18 0.29 -7.20
C ILE A 140 -8.07 0.72 -8.15
N ILE A 141 -6.88 0.14 -7.99
CA ILE A 141 -5.73 0.31 -8.88
C ILE A 141 -5.29 -1.07 -9.36
N VAL A 142 -5.20 -1.25 -10.67
CA VAL A 142 -4.84 -2.53 -11.31
C VAL A 142 -3.56 -2.38 -12.12
N GLY A 143 -2.65 -3.33 -11.97
CA GLY A 143 -1.39 -3.39 -12.71
C GLY A 143 -1.00 -4.83 -13.05
N PHE A 144 -0.21 -5.00 -14.12
CA PHE A 144 0.21 -6.31 -14.61
C PHE A 144 1.73 -6.45 -14.58
N VAL A 145 2.25 -7.53 -14.00
CA VAL A 145 3.68 -7.78 -13.79
C VAL A 145 4.03 -9.21 -14.23
N ASP A 146 5.24 -9.46 -14.75
CA ASP A 146 5.65 -10.82 -15.12
C ASP A 146 5.60 -11.72 -13.88
N ASN A 147 5.02 -12.93 -13.99
CA ASN A 147 4.91 -13.84 -12.85
C ASN A 147 6.30 -14.18 -12.24
N LYS A 148 7.36 -14.23 -13.07
CA LYS A 148 8.75 -14.39 -12.60
C LYS A 148 9.26 -13.18 -11.80
N ALA A 149 8.95 -11.96 -12.24
CA ALA A 149 9.36 -10.74 -11.56
C ALA A 149 8.65 -10.62 -10.20
N PHE A 150 7.34 -10.86 -10.17
CA PHE A 150 6.54 -10.90 -8.94
C PHE A 150 7.08 -11.92 -7.92
N ASN A 151 7.46 -13.12 -8.39
CA ASN A 151 8.06 -14.15 -7.55
C ASN A 151 9.54 -13.90 -7.18
N GLY A 152 10.11 -12.75 -7.54
CA GLY A 152 11.44 -12.31 -7.12
C GLY A 152 12.61 -12.88 -7.93
N ASP A 153 12.44 -13.11 -9.23
CA ASP A 153 13.56 -13.32 -10.14
C ASP A 153 14.51 -12.11 -10.10
N ARG A 154 15.75 -12.34 -9.67
CA ARG A 154 16.77 -11.31 -9.42
C ARG A 154 17.17 -10.51 -10.66
N LYS A 155 16.78 -10.95 -11.87
CA LYS A 155 17.07 -10.25 -13.14
C LYS A 155 15.92 -9.36 -13.61
N LEU A 156 14.78 -9.38 -12.92
CA LEU A 156 13.56 -8.69 -13.32
C LEU A 156 13.08 -7.73 -12.22
N ASN A 157 12.44 -6.64 -12.61
CA ASN A 157 11.90 -5.65 -11.69
C ASN A 157 10.41 -5.96 -11.38
N PRO A 158 10.02 -6.24 -10.12
CA PRO A 158 8.62 -6.47 -9.73
C PRO A 158 7.74 -5.22 -9.80
N PHE A 159 8.32 -4.02 -9.92
CA PHE A 159 7.61 -2.75 -10.07
C PHE A 159 7.48 -2.28 -11.54
N ASN A 160 7.84 -3.14 -12.51
CA ASN A 160 7.66 -2.88 -13.93
C ASN A 160 6.26 -3.36 -14.37
N PHE A 161 5.29 -2.44 -14.30
CA PHE A 161 3.91 -2.64 -14.72
C PHE A 161 3.79 -2.46 -16.24
N LYS A 162 3.90 -3.56 -16.98
CA LYS A 162 3.91 -3.52 -18.45
C LYS A 162 2.48 -3.45 -19.01
N ASN A 163 2.34 -2.81 -20.17
CA ASN A 163 1.06 -2.73 -20.88
C ASN A 163 0.62 -4.06 -21.52
N TYR A 164 1.51 -5.03 -21.79
CA TYR A 164 1.26 -6.30 -22.49
C TYR A 164 0.44 -6.21 -23.81
N GLY A 165 0.38 -5.04 -24.44
CA GLY A 165 -0.53 -4.81 -25.57
C GLY A 165 -2.01 -4.89 -25.19
N ILE A 166 -2.38 -4.55 -23.95
CA ILE A 166 -3.79 -4.42 -23.53
C ILE A 166 -4.51 -3.49 -24.51
N ASN A 167 -5.63 -3.96 -25.06
CA ASN A 167 -6.48 -3.23 -26.01
C ASN A 167 -7.93 -3.09 -25.54
N PHE A 168 -8.27 -3.68 -24.39
CA PHE A 168 -9.55 -3.54 -23.73
C PHE A 168 -9.34 -3.72 -22.22
N PHE A 169 -9.89 -2.81 -21.42
CA PHE A 169 -9.93 -2.91 -19.97
C PHE A 169 -11.27 -2.38 -19.46
N SER A 170 -11.93 -3.14 -18.59
CA SER A 170 -13.19 -2.74 -17.97
C SER A 170 -13.37 -3.36 -16.58
N LEU A 171 -13.98 -2.61 -15.67
CA LEU A 171 -14.54 -3.14 -14.44
C LEU A 171 -16.05 -3.33 -14.60
N TYR A 172 -16.62 -4.20 -13.76
CA TYR A 172 -18.05 -4.39 -13.59
C TYR A 172 -18.36 -4.49 -12.09
N ALA A 173 -19.09 -3.53 -11.54
CA ALA A 173 -19.61 -3.59 -10.17
C ALA A 173 -21.08 -4.04 -10.23
N ASP A 174 -21.39 -5.21 -9.69
CA ASP A 174 -22.73 -5.83 -9.74
C ASP A 174 -23.34 -5.89 -11.14
N GLY A 175 -22.49 -6.17 -12.14
CA GLY A 175 -22.85 -6.22 -13.56
C GLY A 175 -22.92 -4.86 -14.26
N MET A 176 -22.88 -3.73 -13.53
CA MET A 176 -22.80 -2.40 -14.12
C MET A 176 -21.36 -2.07 -14.52
N GLN A 177 -21.16 -1.69 -15.79
CA GLN A 177 -19.83 -1.41 -16.34
C GLN A 177 -19.25 -0.09 -15.81
N ILE A 178 -17.97 -0.12 -15.40
CA ILE A 178 -17.20 1.04 -14.96
C ILE A 178 -15.83 1.03 -15.69
N PRO A 179 -15.48 2.08 -16.47
CA PRO A 179 -16.33 3.21 -16.84
C PRO A 179 -17.52 2.77 -17.72
N SER A 180 -18.47 3.68 -17.98
CA SER A 180 -19.62 3.40 -18.87
C SER A 180 -19.22 3.09 -20.32
N ARG A 181 -17.96 3.35 -20.68
CA ARG A 181 -17.29 2.80 -21.86
C ARG A 181 -16.03 2.06 -21.39
N PRO A 182 -15.70 0.90 -21.98
CA PRO A 182 -14.43 0.22 -21.69
C PRO A 182 -13.28 1.07 -22.22
N ILE A 183 -12.15 1.06 -21.51
CA ILE A 183 -10.92 1.70 -21.98
C ILE A 183 -10.33 0.82 -23.08
N GLN A 184 -10.04 1.40 -24.24
CA GLN A 184 -9.50 0.67 -25.39
C GLN A 184 -8.15 1.26 -25.84
N PRO A 185 -7.07 1.05 -25.06
CA PRO A 185 -5.81 1.71 -25.36
C PRO A 185 -5.08 1.04 -26.53
N ASN A 186 -4.34 1.83 -27.30
CA ASN A 186 -3.39 1.35 -28.30
C ASN A 186 -1.97 1.77 -27.93
N PHE A 187 -1.10 0.81 -27.65
CA PHE A 187 0.32 1.04 -27.32
C PHE A 187 1.26 0.90 -28.53
N SER A 188 0.72 0.87 -29.75
CA SER A 188 1.53 0.85 -30.98
C SER A 188 2.41 2.10 -31.11
N LYS A 189 3.60 1.94 -31.70
CA LYS A 189 4.53 3.06 -31.93
C LYS A 189 4.04 4.05 -33.01
N ASN A 190 3.18 3.59 -33.93
CA ASN A 190 2.76 4.37 -35.09
C ASN A 190 1.55 5.25 -34.77
N ASP A 191 0.62 4.75 -33.94
CA ASP A 191 -0.57 5.47 -33.49
C ASP A 191 -0.85 5.16 -32.00
N PRO A 192 -0.21 5.90 -31.07
CA PRO A 192 -0.29 5.65 -29.63
C PRO A 192 -1.54 6.30 -28.99
N LEU A 193 -2.63 5.53 -28.91
CA LEU A 193 -3.92 5.93 -28.32
C LEU A 193 -4.11 5.38 -26.91
N TYR A 194 -3.29 5.78 -25.94
CA TYR A 194 -3.41 5.36 -24.53
C TYR A 194 -3.66 6.52 -23.55
N VAL A 195 -3.99 7.71 -24.05
CA VAL A 195 -4.17 8.92 -23.21
C VAL A 195 -5.32 8.78 -22.21
N GLU A 196 -6.42 8.11 -22.58
CA GLU A 196 -7.53 7.81 -21.67
C GLU A 196 -7.10 6.85 -20.55
N ALA A 197 -6.32 5.81 -20.86
CA ALA A 197 -5.76 4.90 -19.86
C ALA A 197 -4.83 5.63 -18.89
N TYR A 198 -3.93 6.48 -19.40
CA TYR A 198 -3.06 7.33 -18.58
C TYR A 198 -3.85 8.34 -17.73
N HIS A 199 -4.94 8.89 -18.25
CA HIS A 199 -5.82 9.82 -17.52
C HIS A 199 -6.45 9.18 -16.27
N THR A 200 -6.71 7.87 -16.29
CA THR A 200 -7.23 7.14 -15.12
C THR A 200 -6.34 7.29 -13.88
N LEU A 201 -5.01 7.40 -14.06
CA LEU A 201 -4.10 7.62 -12.93
C LEU A 201 -4.36 8.94 -12.19
N PHE A 202 -4.90 9.95 -12.87
CA PHE A 202 -5.18 11.26 -12.27
C PHE A 202 -6.58 11.29 -11.67
N SER A 203 -7.57 10.82 -12.43
CA SER A 203 -8.98 10.79 -11.98
C SER A 203 -9.20 9.77 -10.85
N GLY A 204 -8.72 8.53 -10.99
CA GLY A 204 -8.90 7.48 -9.98
C GLY A 204 -8.13 7.69 -8.68
N THR A 205 -6.98 8.37 -8.71
CA THR A 205 -6.26 8.77 -7.48
C THR A 205 -6.77 10.09 -6.89
N GLY A 206 -7.67 10.81 -7.59
CA GLY A 206 -8.21 12.08 -7.12
C GLY A 206 -7.17 13.20 -6.98
N ILE A 207 -6.03 13.10 -7.66
CA ILE A 207 -5.10 14.23 -7.88
C ILE A 207 -5.54 15.11 -9.06
N HIS A 208 -6.58 14.70 -9.79
CA HIS A 208 -7.13 15.46 -10.90
C HIS A 208 -7.54 16.87 -10.47
N PHE A 209 -7.08 17.89 -11.20
CA PHE A 209 -7.19 19.32 -10.86
C PHE A 209 -6.44 19.81 -9.61
N LEU A 210 -5.69 18.95 -8.90
CA LEU A 210 -4.78 19.40 -7.84
C LEU A 210 -3.44 19.87 -8.44
N ASN A 211 -2.70 20.69 -7.68
CA ASN A 211 -1.33 21.07 -8.02
C ASN A 211 -0.32 19.98 -7.56
N GLU A 212 -0.65 18.72 -7.86
CA GLU A 212 0.06 17.52 -7.44
C GLU A 212 0.23 16.56 -8.62
N GLY A 213 1.31 15.77 -8.60
CA GLY A 213 1.62 14.81 -9.66
C GLY A 213 1.95 13.44 -9.10
N ASN A 214 1.73 12.40 -9.89
CA ASN A 214 2.02 11.00 -9.55
C ASN A 214 3.45 10.55 -9.92
N SER A 215 4.31 11.46 -10.39
CA SER A 215 5.68 11.19 -10.86
C SER A 215 5.81 10.15 -11.99
N ILE A 216 4.73 9.84 -12.70
CA ILE A 216 4.72 8.97 -13.89
C ILE A 216 4.47 9.86 -15.10
N SER A 217 5.43 9.99 -16.02
CA SER A 217 5.18 10.71 -17.28
C SER A 217 4.33 9.87 -18.24
N ARG A 218 3.80 10.51 -19.29
CA ARG A 218 3.09 9.81 -20.37
C ARG A 218 3.95 8.73 -21.03
N ASP A 219 5.25 9.00 -21.20
CA ASP A 219 6.18 8.06 -21.82
C ASP A 219 6.54 6.92 -20.86
N ASP A 220 6.74 7.20 -19.57
CA ASP A 220 6.93 6.18 -18.53
C ASP A 220 5.72 5.23 -18.44
N TYR A 221 4.51 5.78 -18.50
CA TYR A 221 3.26 5.01 -18.47
C TYR A 221 3.23 3.91 -19.54
N ALA A 222 3.62 4.24 -20.78
CA ALA A 222 3.68 3.27 -21.87
C ALA A 222 4.84 2.27 -21.75
N ASN A 223 5.92 2.64 -21.07
CA ASN A 223 7.19 1.90 -21.05
C ASN A 223 7.47 1.09 -19.76
N GLY A 224 6.50 0.98 -18.83
CA GLY A 224 6.65 0.13 -17.63
C GLY A 224 5.91 0.60 -16.39
N TYR A 225 5.07 1.64 -16.50
CA TYR A 225 4.24 2.14 -15.40
C TYR A 225 2.75 2.17 -15.78
N THR A 226 2.30 1.15 -16.55
CA THR A 226 0.91 1.02 -17.00
C THR A 226 0.02 0.51 -15.86
N LEU A 227 -0.59 1.46 -15.16
CA LEU A 227 -1.59 1.22 -14.11
C LEU A 227 -2.95 1.77 -14.52
N PHE A 228 -4.03 1.13 -14.10
CA PHE A 228 -5.40 1.61 -14.31
C PHE A 228 -6.01 1.91 -12.94
N ALA A 229 -6.40 3.16 -12.68
CA ALA A 229 -6.93 3.59 -11.39
C ALA A 229 -8.37 4.10 -11.52
N PHE A 230 -9.27 3.65 -10.67
CA PHE A 230 -10.67 4.03 -10.70
C PHE A 230 -11.14 4.45 -9.32
N ASP A 231 -11.81 5.60 -9.29
CA ASP A 231 -12.68 6.00 -8.20
C ASP A 231 -14.04 5.34 -8.45
N LEU A 232 -14.54 4.59 -7.47
CA LEU A 232 -15.84 3.90 -7.51
C LEU A 232 -16.89 4.60 -6.63
N THR A 233 -16.55 5.74 -6.02
CA THR A 233 -17.51 6.57 -5.29
C THR A 233 -18.48 7.26 -6.26
N PRO A 234 -19.79 7.38 -5.92
CA PRO A 234 -20.78 7.99 -6.81
C PRO A 234 -20.51 9.47 -7.16
N ASP A 235 -19.76 10.17 -6.32
CA ASP A 235 -19.45 11.59 -6.39
C ASP A 235 -17.98 11.88 -6.74
N LEU A 236 -17.17 10.84 -7.03
CA LEU A 236 -15.75 10.92 -7.38
C LEU A 236 -14.90 11.60 -6.29
N SER A 237 -15.17 11.28 -5.03
CA SER A 237 -14.53 11.86 -3.85
C SER A 237 -13.69 10.87 -3.03
N ALA A 238 -13.22 9.74 -3.59
CA ALA A 238 -12.42 8.74 -2.85
C ALA A 238 -11.15 9.31 -2.18
N ASN A 239 -10.64 10.44 -2.69
CA ASN A 239 -9.49 11.16 -2.13
C ASN A 239 -9.85 12.17 -1.02
N CYS A 240 -11.13 12.41 -0.74
CA CYS A 240 -11.60 13.39 0.22
C CYS A 240 -11.73 12.79 1.63
N ALA A 241 -10.78 13.08 2.52
CA ALA A 241 -10.84 12.62 3.92
C ALA A 241 -11.96 13.26 4.77
N GLY A 242 -12.64 14.29 4.24
CA GLY A 242 -13.74 15.00 4.92
C GLY A 242 -15.15 14.56 4.49
N HIS A 243 -15.25 13.66 3.51
CA HIS A 243 -16.51 13.09 3.05
C HIS A 243 -16.49 11.57 3.24
N TRP A 244 -17.65 10.96 3.49
CA TRP A 244 -17.76 9.52 3.67
C TRP A 244 -18.96 8.99 2.88
N ASN A 245 -18.66 8.17 1.88
CA ASN A 245 -19.68 7.59 1.03
C ASN A 245 -20.40 6.43 1.72
N LEU A 246 -21.63 6.14 1.29
CA LEU A 246 -22.34 4.97 1.77
C LEU A 246 -21.62 3.70 1.31
N VAL A 247 -21.16 2.90 2.26
CA VAL A 247 -20.55 1.60 2.01
C VAL A 247 -21.55 0.69 1.31
N LYS A 248 -21.16 0.15 0.15
CA LYS A 248 -21.95 -0.81 -0.64
C LYS A 248 -21.35 -2.20 -0.53
N HIS A 249 -22.20 -3.21 -0.65
CA HIS A 249 -21.79 -4.61 -0.76
C HIS A 249 -22.24 -5.18 -2.11
N GLY A 250 -21.39 -6.00 -2.71
CA GLY A 250 -21.59 -6.53 -4.04
C GLY A 250 -20.41 -7.39 -4.51
N SER A 251 -20.26 -7.44 -5.82
CA SER A 251 -19.21 -8.14 -6.56
C SER A 251 -18.53 -7.19 -7.54
N LEU A 252 -17.21 -7.25 -7.59
CA LEU A 252 -16.41 -6.55 -8.59
C LEU A 252 -15.75 -7.58 -9.50
N ARG A 253 -16.03 -7.49 -10.79
CA ARG A 253 -15.41 -8.28 -11.86
C ARG A 253 -14.50 -7.38 -12.69
N LEU A 254 -13.37 -7.94 -13.13
CA LEU A 254 -12.40 -7.29 -14.00
C LEU A 254 -12.33 -8.04 -15.33
N GLU A 255 -12.41 -7.33 -16.45
CA GLU A 255 -12.17 -7.88 -17.79
C GLU A 255 -11.01 -7.15 -18.46
N VAL A 256 -10.07 -7.93 -19.01
CA VAL A 256 -8.91 -7.42 -19.75
C VAL A 256 -8.73 -8.22 -21.04
N ARG A 257 -8.37 -7.54 -22.14
CA ARG A 257 -7.98 -8.20 -23.40
C ARG A 257 -6.70 -7.59 -23.95
N PHE A 258 -5.97 -8.41 -24.70
CA PHE A 258 -4.66 -8.13 -25.26
C PHE A 258 -4.74 -8.20 -26.79
N GLU A 259 -3.93 -7.40 -27.49
CA GLU A 259 -3.81 -7.41 -28.95
C GLU A 259 -3.34 -8.78 -29.48
N LYS A 260 -2.52 -9.48 -28.68
CA LYS A 260 -1.89 -10.77 -29.02
C LYS A 260 -1.91 -11.68 -27.80
N ALA A 261 -1.85 -12.99 -28.05
CA ALA A 261 -1.71 -13.99 -27.01
C ALA A 261 -0.47 -13.73 -26.13
N LEU A 262 -0.63 -13.77 -24.81
CA LEU A 262 0.45 -13.53 -23.86
C LEU A 262 1.62 -14.49 -24.07
N SER A 263 2.83 -13.98 -24.22
CA SER A 263 4.04 -14.79 -24.41
C SER A 263 4.59 -15.43 -23.12
N ALA A 264 4.13 -14.96 -21.96
CA ALA A 264 4.48 -15.46 -20.64
C ALA A 264 3.30 -15.31 -19.67
N THR A 265 3.28 -16.12 -18.62
CA THR A 265 2.33 -15.98 -17.50
C THR A 265 2.60 -14.66 -16.76
N ILE A 266 1.54 -13.91 -16.49
CA ILE A 266 1.59 -12.62 -15.79
C ILE A 266 0.73 -12.67 -14.51
N ASN A 267 0.99 -11.75 -13.59
CA ASN A 267 0.17 -11.53 -12.41
C ASN A 267 -0.54 -10.19 -12.54
N CYS A 268 -1.88 -10.24 -12.48
CA CYS A 268 -2.74 -9.09 -12.29
C CYS A 268 -2.80 -8.76 -10.80
N ILE A 269 -2.24 -7.61 -10.41
CA ILE A 269 -2.24 -7.10 -9.04
C ILE A 269 -3.39 -6.10 -8.93
N VAL A 270 -4.29 -6.35 -7.97
CA VAL A 270 -5.44 -5.51 -7.66
C VAL A 270 -5.23 -4.92 -6.27
N TYR A 271 -4.92 -3.63 -6.21
CA TYR A 271 -4.87 -2.83 -4.99
C TYR A 271 -6.25 -2.17 -4.81
N ALA A 272 -6.87 -2.36 -3.65
CA ALA A 272 -8.22 -1.90 -3.36
C ALA A 272 -8.28 -1.18 -2.00
N GLU A 273 -8.90 0.00 -1.99
CA GLU A 273 -9.08 0.82 -0.78
C GLU A 273 -10.55 0.80 -0.34
N PHE A 274 -10.77 0.57 0.93
CA PHE A 274 -12.09 0.45 1.55
C PHE A 274 -12.24 1.47 2.68
N ASP A 275 -13.44 1.99 2.82
CA ASP A 275 -13.83 2.86 3.93
C ASP A 275 -14.39 2.00 5.07
N ASN A 276 -13.68 1.97 6.20
CA ASN A 276 -14.00 1.16 7.36
C ASN A 276 -13.94 1.99 8.66
N VAL A 277 -14.61 1.53 9.71
CA VAL A 277 -14.61 2.20 11.03
C VAL A 277 -14.02 1.27 12.09
N LEU A 278 -13.05 1.80 12.83
CA LEU A 278 -12.54 1.21 14.05
C LEU A 278 -13.24 1.86 15.24
N GLU A 279 -13.85 1.06 16.11
CA GLU A 279 -14.48 1.53 17.34
C GLU A 279 -13.69 1.07 18.57
N ILE A 280 -13.59 1.95 19.58
CA ILE A 280 -13.02 1.62 20.89
C ILE A 280 -14.08 1.84 21.95
N ASP A 281 -14.32 0.81 22.77
CA ASP A 281 -15.34 0.83 23.83
C ASP A 281 -14.80 1.33 25.20
N SER A 282 -15.66 1.29 26.22
CA SER A 282 -15.31 1.64 27.59
C SER A 282 -14.27 0.69 28.21
N SER A 283 -14.26 -0.58 27.80
CA SER A 283 -13.32 -1.61 28.25
C SER A 283 -12.00 -1.65 27.47
N ARG A 284 -11.81 -0.70 26.53
CA ARG A 284 -10.66 -0.57 25.62
C ARG A 284 -10.49 -1.72 24.63
N GLN A 285 -11.54 -2.48 24.38
CA GLN A 285 -11.58 -3.41 23.25
C GLN A 285 -11.68 -2.62 21.95
N VAL A 286 -10.98 -3.14 20.94
CA VAL A 286 -11.00 -2.62 19.57
C VAL A 286 -11.97 -3.48 18.76
N ILE A 287 -12.99 -2.85 18.22
CA ILE A 287 -14.02 -3.46 17.37
C ILE A 287 -13.80 -2.90 15.96
N VAL A 288 -13.86 -3.76 14.95
CA VAL A 288 -13.73 -3.37 13.53
C VAL A 288 -14.91 -3.92 12.73
N ASP A 289 -15.32 -3.18 11.70
CA ASP A 289 -16.45 -3.53 10.83
C ASP A 289 -16.08 -4.43 9.63
N PHE A 290 -14.82 -4.89 9.57
CA PHE A 290 -14.29 -5.77 8.53
C PHE A 290 -13.71 -7.08 9.09
N SER A 291 -13.81 -8.15 8.29
CA SER A 291 -13.06 -9.39 8.50
C SER A 291 -11.60 -9.22 8.04
N GLY A 292 -10.67 -9.73 8.84
CA GLY A 292 -9.25 -9.87 8.46
C GLY A 292 -8.93 -11.15 7.70
#